data_AF-A0A1E8FQ00-F1
#
_entry.id   AF-A0A1E8FQ00-F1
#
_cell.length_a   1.000
_cell.length_b   1.000
_cell.length_c   1.000
_cell.angle_alpha   90.00
_cell.angle_beta   90.00
_cell.angle_gamma   90.00
#
_symmetry.space_group_name_H-M   'P 1'
#
loop_
_entity.id
_entity.type
_entity.pdbx_description
1 polymer ?
#
loop_
_entity_poly.entity_id
_entity_poly.type
_entity_poly.pdbx_seq_one_letter_code
_entity_poly.pdbx_strand_id
1 'polypeptide(L)'
;MLSRIAESLFWIGRYVERADGTARILDVHLERLNHLPPEEQRSVARELLAVMGARPQSEEFGLPELLHALAYDKSNASSIAGSLGAARENARRARETVSSSLWECLNTTYYGLNQHRKDVVGTYRFCNWVLERTAMVRGLADTTVSHDESWLFLVLGRSLERADMTARMLSTRDVLSAGMSWVNMLRCAGAYESFLRTRRAAFGDQHAAEFLLLDRLFPRSIVYALRDADECLAKLDPSAQRVGFINDARRIVGQARTFLEFHRTDDLMAELPEHMDRVQKAVTQASDAISRKYFNQADELAWVGEVS
;
A
#
# COMPACT_ATOMS: atom_id res chain seq x y z
N MET A 1 26.14 5.54 -4.23
CA MET A 1 25.13 6.58 -4.56
C MET A 1 23.85 6.00 -5.17
N LEU A 2 23.94 5.10 -6.16
CA LEU A 2 22.79 4.43 -6.81
C LEU A 2 21.87 3.66 -5.84
N SER A 3 22.44 2.90 -4.91
CA SER A 3 21.74 2.12 -3.87
C SER A 3 20.72 2.95 -3.05
N ARG A 4 21.13 4.14 -2.61
CA ARG A 4 20.32 5.04 -1.77
C ARG A 4 19.20 5.73 -2.57
N ILE A 5 19.44 6.00 -3.85
CA ILE A 5 18.45 6.57 -4.75
C ILE A 5 17.36 5.52 -5.04
N ALA A 6 17.77 4.28 -5.35
CA ALA A 6 16.86 3.15 -5.53
C ALA A 6 15.98 2.93 -4.29
N GLU A 7 16.59 2.93 -3.10
CA GLU A 7 15.86 2.84 -1.83
C GLU A 7 14.83 3.98 -1.69
N SER A 8 15.25 5.22 -1.97
CA SER A 8 14.37 6.38 -1.88
C SER A 8 13.17 6.25 -2.81
N LEU A 9 13.38 5.82 -4.06
CA LEU A 9 12.31 5.64 -5.05
C LEU A 9 11.35 4.52 -4.69
N PHE A 10 11.89 3.39 -4.22
CA PHE A 10 11.09 2.28 -3.70
C PHE A 10 10.16 2.76 -2.57
N TRP A 11 10.70 3.50 -1.60
CA TRP A 11 9.93 4.01 -0.49
C TRP A 11 8.95 5.12 -0.88
N ILE A 12 9.25 5.98 -1.85
CA ILE A 12 8.26 6.93 -2.41
C ILE A 12 7.04 6.16 -2.91
N GLY A 13 7.25 5.10 -3.69
CA GLY A 13 6.17 4.26 -4.20
C GLY A 13 5.30 3.66 -3.08
N ARG A 14 5.94 3.12 -2.04
CA ARG A 14 5.24 2.57 -0.87
C ARG A 14 4.46 3.63 -0.10
N TYR A 15 5.11 4.73 0.29
CA TYR A 15 4.47 5.74 1.13
C TYR A 15 3.30 6.45 0.43
N VAL A 16 3.39 6.70 -0.87
CA VAL A 16 2.30 7.30 -1.64
C VAL A 16 1.11 6.34 -1.77
N GLU A 17 1.36 5.04 -2.03
CA GLU A 17 0.29 4.04 -2.09
C GLU A 17 -0.34 3.81 -0.70
N ARG A 18 0.45 3.83 0.38
CA ARG A 18 -0.04 3.75 1.76
C ARG A 18 -0.95 4.92 2.10
N ALA A 19 -0.52 6.15 1.80
CA ALA A 19 -1.32 7.34 2.06
C ALA A 19 -2.66 7.30 1.31
N ASP A 20 -2.67 6.86 0.04
CA ASP A 20 -3.92 6.64 -0.70
C ASP A 20 -4.78 5.55 -0.04
N GLY A 21 -4.21 4.38 0.26
CA GLY A 21 -4.94 3.26 0.86
C GLY A 21 -5.58 3.63 2.21
N THR A 22 -4.82 4.25 3.10
CA THR A 22 -5.31 4.72 4.41
C THR A 22 -6.40 5.79 4.23
N ALA A 23 -6.24 6.71 3.27
CA ALA A 23 -7.27 7.73 2.99
C ALA A 23 -8.57 7.11 2.51
N ARG A 24 -8.54 6.08 1.65
CA ARG A 24 -9.76 5.38 1.19
C ARG A 24 -10.46 4.63 2.30
N ILE A 25 -9.69 3.95 3.16
CA ILE A 25 -10.25 3.26 4.33
C ILE A 25 -10.95 4.28 5.23
N LEU A 26 -10.27 5.37 5.60
CA LEU A 26 -10.90 6.41 6.42
C LEU A 26 -12.12 7.03 5.74
N ASP A 27 -12.03 7.42 4.47
CA ASP A 27 -13.13 8.05 3.72
C ASP A 27 -14.43 7.21 3.77
N VAL A 28 -14.32 5.91 3.48
CA VAL A 28 -15.47 4.98 3.49
C VAL A 28 -16.05 4.78 4.89
N HIS A 29 -15.20 4.80 5.93
CA HIS A 29 -15.62 4.52 7.30
C HIS A 29 -16.07 5.76 8.08
N LEU A 30 -15.61 6.96 7.72
CA LEU A 30 -15.91 8.20 8.43
C LEU A 30 -17.40 8.57 8.36
N GLU A 31 -18.05 8.36 7.21
CA GLU A 31 -19.48 8.61 7.07
C GLU A 31 -20.28 7.75 8.06
N ARG A 32 -19.96 6.46 8.15
CA ARG A 32 -20.62 5.56 9.09
C ARG A 32 -20.31 5.92 10.54
N LEU A 33 -19.03 6.11 10.88
CA LEU A 33 -18.59 6.37 12.25
C LEU A 33 -19.32 7.56 12.87
N ASN A 34 -19.61 8.60 12.08
CA ASN A 34 -20.33 9.78 12.54
C ASN A 34 -21.76 9.51 13.03
N HIS A 35 -22.38 8.42 12.57
CA HIS A 35 -23.76 8.05 12.90
C HIS A 35 -23.88 6.97 13.98
N LEU A 36 -22.76 6.38 14.41
CA LEU A 36 -22.75 5.32 15.43
C LEU A 36 -22.78 5.89 16.86
N PRO A 37 -23.32 5.16 17.85
CA PRO A 37 -23.15 5.47 19.26
C PRO A 37 -21.67 5.43 19.70
N PRO A 38 -21.27 6.16 20.77
CA PRO A 38 -19.87 6.25 21.20
C PRO A 38 -19.17 4.90 21.49
N GLU A 39 -19.89 3.93 22.04
CA GLU A 39 -19.35 2.58 22.31
C GLU A 39 -18.99 1.84 21.01
N GLU A 40 -19.89 1.88 20.02
CA GLU A 40 -19.68 1.27 18.71
C GLU A 40 -18.60 1.99 17.92
N GLN A 41 -18.54 3.33 18.00
CA GLN A 41 -17.44 4.12 17.42
C GLN A 41 -16.08 3.66 17.93
N ARG A 42 -15.96 3.35 19.24
CA ARG A 42 -14.72 2.85 19.82
C ARG A 42 -14.36 1.46 19.32
N SER A 43 -15.33 0.55 19.18
CA SER A 43 -15.06 -0.79 18.60
C SER A 43 -14.51 -0.67 17.18
N VAL A 44 -15.23 0.05 16.31
CA VAL A 44 -14.85 0.25 14.91
C VAL A 44 -13.50 0.98 14.80
N ALA A 45 -13.23 1.96 15.66
CA ALA A 45 -11.94 2.64 15.68
C ALA A 45 -10.78 1.69 15.99
N ARG A 46 -10.91 0.83 17.00
CA ARG A 46 -9.88 -0.15 17.33
C ARG A 46 -9.69 -1.19 16.22
N GLU A 47 -10.76 -1.61 15.57
CA GLU A 47 -10.72 -2.53 14.43
C GLU A 47 -10.00 -1.92 13.23
N LEU A 48 -10.32 -0.66 12.86
CA LEU A 48 -9.64 0.04 11.77
C LEU A 48 -8.15 0.24 12.05
N LEU A 49 -7.80 0.51 13.31
CA LEU A 49 -6.40 0.57 13.71
C LEU A 49 -5.70 -0.80 13.57
N ALA A 50 -6.40 -1.89 13.91
CA ALA A 50 -5.90 -3.25 13.78
C ALA A 50 -5.67 -3.67 12.31
N VAL A 51 -6.54 -3.26 11.37
CA VAL A 51 -6.32 -3.44 9.92
C VAL A 51 -4.97 -2.85 9.50
N MET A 52 -4.63 -1.69 10.04
CA MET A 52 -3.35 -1.00 9.77
C MET A 52 -2.15 -1.62 10.51
N GLY A 53 -2.35 -2.74 11.22
CA GLY A 53 -1.31 -3.46 11.96
C GLY A 53 -0.91 -2.81 13.27
N ALA A 54 -1.69 -1.84 13.77
CA ALA A 54 -1.44 -1.15 15.03
C ALA A 54 -2.43 -1.60 16.11
N ARG A 55 -2.08 -1.38 17.39
CA ARG A 55 -2.94 -1.69 18.54
C ARG A 55 -3.26 -0.43 19.33
N PRO A 56 -4.48 -0.32 19.89
CA PRO A 56 -4.84 0.83 20.70
C PRO A 56 -3.97 0.86 21.97
N GLN A 57 -3.50 2.04 22.33
CA GLN A 57 -2.65 2.24 23.51
C GLN A 57 -3.45 2.37 24.82
N SER A 58 -4.77 2.53 24.72
CA SER A 58 -5.67 2.76 25.85
C SER A 58 -7.04 2.15 25.56
N GLU A 59 -7.76 1.76 26.61
CA GLU A 59 -9.17 1.39 26.51
C GLU A 59 -10.04 2.60 26.11
N GLU A 60 -9.59 3.83 26.33
CA GLU A 60 -10.30 5.04 25.91
C GLU A 60 -10.10 5.38 24.43
N PHE A 61 -9.32 4.57 23.70
CA PHE A 61 -9.06 4.80 22.27
C PHE A 61 -10.37 4.86 21.48
N GLY A 62 -10.66 6.05 20.93
CA GLY A 62 -11.86 6.32 20.16
C GLY A 62 -11.55 7.04 18.85
N LEU A 63 -12.57 7.72 18.34
CA LEU A 63 -12.51 8.37 17.05
C LEU A 63 -11.40 9.44 16.98
N PRO A 64 -11.25 10.37 17.93
CA PRO A 64 -10.18 11.38 17.86
C PRO A 64 -8.77 10.77 17.79
N GLU A 65 -8.51 9.73 18.58
CA GLU A 65 -7.22 9.03 18.61
C GLU A 65 -6.96 8.28 17.30
N LEU A 66 -8.01 7.66 16.73
CA LEU A 66 -7.94 7.04 15.40
C LEU A 66 -7.58 8.05 14.32
N LEU A 67 -8.28 9.19 14.27
CA LEU A 67 -8.02 10.22 13.26
C LEU A 67 -6.60 10.76 13.41
N HIS A 68 -6.13 10.94 14.64
CA HIS A 68 -4.74 11.32 14.87
C HIS A 68 -3.78 10.26 14.34
N ALA A 69 -3.93 9.00 14.78
CA ALA A 69 -3.03 7.90 14.47
C ALA A 69 -2.96 7.59 12.97
N LEU A 70 -4.10 7.61 12.26
CA LEU A 70 -4.16 7.23 10.85
C LEU A 70 -4.06 8.41 9.88
N ALA A 71 -4.51 9.60 10.24
CA ALA A 71 -4.51 10.75 9.33
C ALA A 71 -3.41 11.78 9.63
N TYR A 72 -3.22 12.17 10.89
CA TYR A 72 -2.53 13.41 11.24
C TYR A 72 -1.17 13.25 11.95
N ASP A 73 -0.81 12.06 12.41
CA ASP A 73 0.45 11.81 13.12
C ASP A 73 1.64 11.85 12.16
N LYS A 74 2.32 13.00 12.09
CA LYS A 74 3.50 13.21 11.24
C LYS A 74 4.72 12.39 11.63
N SER A 75 4.77 11.90 12.87
CA SER A 75 5.90 11.11 13.37
C SER A 75 5.81 9.65 12.94
N ASN A 76 4.60 9.18 12.63
CA ASN A 76 4.33 7.81 12.24
C ASN A 76 4.19 7.69 10.71
N ALA A 77 5.14 7.01 10.06
CA ALA A 77 5.12 6.74 8.63
C ALA A 77 4.04 5.74 8.17
N SER A 78 3.15 5.33 9.08
CA SER A 78 1.93 4.57 8.77
C SER A 78 0.70 5.47 8.63
N SER A 79 0.73 6.69 9.19
CA SER A 79 -0.33 7.68 9.01
C SER A 79 -0.24 8.32 7.62
N ILE A 80 -1.31 8.95 7.16
CA ILE A 80 -1.33 9.69 5.89
C ILE A 80 -0.29 10.82 5.91
N ALA A 81 -0.32 11.68 6.94
CA ALA A 81 0.59 12.81 7.03
C ALA A 81 2.05 12.38 7.16
N GLY A 82 2.34 11.35 7.96
CA GLY A 82 3.68 10.81 8.12
C GLY A 82 4.19 10.10 6.86
N SER A 83 3.34 9.33 6.18
CA SER A 83 3.68 8.69 4.90
C SER A 83 4.04 9.73 3.84
N LEU A 84 3.19 10.75 3.65
CA LEU A 84 3.45 11.81 2.67
C LEU A 84 4.68 12.66 3.03
N GLY A 85 4.92 12.89 4.33
CA GLY A 85 6.16 13.49 4.82
C GLY A 85 7.39 12.64 4.46
N ALA A 86 7.34 11.33 4.72
CA ALA A 86 8.42 10.41 4.39
C ALA A 86 8.64 10.28 2.87
N ALA A 87 7.58 10.27 2.06
CA ALA A 87 7.67 10.30 0.60
C ALA A 87 8.40 11.57 0.12
N ARG A 88 8.04 12.72 0.68
CA ARG A 88 8.69 14.00 0.36
C ARG A 88 10.17 14.00 0.76
N GLU A 89 10.53 13.48 1.93
CA GLU A 89 11.95 13.39 2.32
C GLU A 89 12.76 12.44 1.42
N ASN A 90 12.18 11.32 0.98
CA ASN A 90 12.83 10.44 0.02
C ASN A 90 12.99 11.12 -1.36
N ALA A 91 11.99 11.86 -1.81
CA ALA A 91 12.10 12.64 -3.04
C ALA A 91 13.18 13.73 -2.95
N ARG A 92 13.40 14.29 -1.75
CA ARG A 92 14.47 15.28 -1.51
C ARG A 92 15.85 14.63 -1.64
N ARG A 93 16.01 13.39 -1.15
CA ARG A 93 17.24 12.62 -1.26
C ARG A 93 17.53 12.17 -2.70
N ALA A 94 16.48 11.90 -3.47
CA ALA A 94 16.56 11.51 -4.88
C ALA A 94 16.29 12.68 -5.85
N ARG A 95 16.60 13.92 -5.45
CA ARG A 95 16.24 15.15 -6.19
C ARG A 95 16.79 15.20 -7.61
N GLU A 96 17.94 14.55 -7.84
CA GLU A 96 18.62 14.48 -9.14
C GLU A 96 17.93 13.49 -10.11
N THR A 97 17.15 12.55 -9.59
CA THR A 97 16.45 11.51 -10.37
C THR A 97 14.96 11.80 -10.53
N VAL A 98 14.35 12.39 -9.51
CA VAL A 98 12.93 12.78 -9.52
C VAL A 98 12.75 14.06 -10.33
N SER A 99 11.78 14.07 -11.24
CA SER A 99 11.47 15.27 -12.03
C SER A 99 11.09 16.47 -11.15
N SER A 100 11.34 17.68 -11.64
CA SER A 100 10.96 18.92 -10.94
C SER A 100 9.46 18.95 -10.59
N SER A 101 8.60 18.53 -11.53
CA SER A 101 7.15 18.49 -11.32
C SER A 101 6.73 17.48 -10.26
N LEU A 102 7.32 16.28 -10.24
CA LEU A 102 7.01 15.26 -9.22
C LEU A 102 7.43 15.73 -7.82
N TRP A 103 8.63 16.33 -7.70
CA TRP A 103 9.08 16.94 -6.46
C TRP A 103 8.17 18.07 -5.99
N GLU A 104 7.83 19.02 -6.86
CA GLU A 104 6.97 20.16 -6.54
C GLU A 104 5.58 19.69 -6.09
N CYS A 105 5.07 18.63 -6.72
CA CYS A 105 3.81 18.01 -6.34
C CYS A 105 3.85 17.42 -4.92
N LEU A 106 4.90 16.65 -4.59
CA LEU A 106 5.10 16.10 -3.24
C LEU A 106 5.34 17.21 -2.20
N ASN A 107 6.11 18.23 -2.54
CA ASN A 107 6.42 19.35 -1.64
C ASN A 107 5.19 20.22 -1.37
N THR A 108 4.39 20.53 -2.39
CA THR A 108 3.11 21.22 -2.25
C THR A 108 2.13 20.40 -1.41
N THR A 109 2.06 19.09 -1.66
CA THR A 109 1.25 18.17 -0.86
C THR A 109 1.68 18.21 0.61
N TYR A 110 2.97 18.15 0.91
CA TYR A 110 3.47 18.23 2.28
C TYR A 110 3.02 19.50 3.03
N TYR A 111 3.09 20.67 2.40
CA TYR A 111 2.61 21.92 3.02
C TYR A 111 1.09 21.99 3.16
N GLY A 112 0.34 21.31 2.29
CA GLY A 112 -1.12 21.20 2.35
C GLY A 112 -1.64 20.40 3.55
N LEU A 113 -0.84 19.47 4.10
CA LEU A 113 -1.25 18.56 5.18
C LEU A 113 -1.81 19.26 6.42
N ASN A 114 -1.40 20.51 6.70
CA ASN A 114 -1.79 21.25 7.90
C ASN A 114 -3.01 22.16 7.70
N GLN A 115 -3.59 22.20 6.49
CA GLN A 115 -4.62 23.17 6.12
C GLN A 115 -6.05 22.67 6.36
N HIS A 116 -6.20 21.51 7.00
CA HIS A 116 -7.48 20.83 7.18
C HIS A 116 -7.93 20.84 8.63
N ARG A 117 -9.25 20.98 8.83
CA ARG A 117 -9.88 20.78 10.14
C ARG A 117 -9.74 19.30 10.54
N LYS A 118 -9.54 19.05 11.82
CA LYS A 118 -9.30 17.70 12.38
C LYS A 118 -10.56 17.05 12.98
N ASP A 119 -11.73 17.62 12.68
CA ASP A 119 -13.02 16.98 12.97
C ASP A 119 -13.40 15.99 11.86
N VAL A 120 -14.49 15.25 12.04
CA VAL A 120 -14.93 14.21 11.09
C VAL A 120 -15.11 14.77 9.67
N VAL A 121 -15.83 15.89 9.55
CA VAL A 121 -16.07 16.55 8.25
C VAL A 121 -14.78 17.06 7.62
N GLY A 122 -13.89 17.66 8.43
CA GLY A 122 -12.58 18.10 7.98
C GLY A 122 -11.69 16.94 7.51
N THR A 123 -11.78 15.80 8.19
CA THR A 123 -11.01 14.59 7.86
C THR A 123 -11.54 13.92 6.60
N TYR A 124 -12.85 13.91 6.38
CA TYR A 124 -13.43 13.46 5.11
C TYR A 124 -12.92 14.29 3.93
N ARG A 125 -12.91 15.62 4.06
CA ARG A 125 -12.35 16.52 3.03
C ARG A 125 -10.84 16.33 2.86
N PHE A 126 -10.13 16.10 3.95
CA PHE A 126 -8.69 15.79 3.93
C PHE A 126 -8.41 14.49 3.16
N CYS A 127 -9.17 13.42 3.41
CA CYS A 127 -9.01 12.15 2.70
C CYS A 127 -9.23 12.33 1.19
N ASN A 128 -10.32 12.98 0.79
CA ASN A 128 -10.59 13.26 -0.64
C ASN A 128 -9.46 14.07 -1.29
N TRP A 129 -8.99 15.13 -0.61
CA TRP A 129 -7.85 15.89 -1.09
C TRP A 129 -6.58 15.02 -1.21
N VAL A 130 -6.29 14.14 -0.25
CA VAL A 130 -5.15 13.19 -0.32
C VAL A 130 -5.28 12.26 -1.54
N LEU A 131 -6.48 11.76 -1.84
CA LEU A 131 -6.73 10.92 -3.02
C LEU A 131 -6.41 11.67 -4.32
N GLU A 132 -6.82 12.94 -4.43
CA GLU A 132 -6.47 13.80 -5.57
C GLU A 132 -4.96 14.03 -5.66
N ARG A 133 -4.30 14.33 -4.54
CA ARG A 133 -2.84 14.57 -4.50
C ARG A 133 -2.04 13.33 -4.88
N THR A 134 -2.39 12.17 -4.34
CA THR A 134 -1.70 10.90 -4.64
C THR A 134 -1.95 10.43 -6.07
N ALA A 135 -3.13 10.70 -6.64
CA ALA A 135 -3.40 10.50 -8.08
C ALA A 135 -2.53 11.42 -8.94
N MET A 136 -2.41 12.70 -8.59
CA MET A 136 -1.53 13.66 -9.29
C MET A 136 -0.06 13.25 -9.23
N VAL A 137 0.43 12.82 -8.06
CA VAL A 137 1.79 12.29 -7.90
C VAL A 137 2.03 11.10 -8.83
N ARG A 138 1.08 10.17 -8.92
CA ARG A 138 1.18 9.00 -9.80
C ARG A 138 1.19 9.37 -11.28
N GLY A 139 0.30 10.27 -11.70
CA GLY A 139 0.25 10.75 -13.09
C GLY A 139 1.51 11.50 -13.49
N LEU A 140 2.05 12.33 -12.60
CA LEU A 140 3.32 13.03 -12.85
C LEU A 140 4.49 12.06 -12.89
N ALA A 141 4.55 11.08 -11.99
CA ALA A 141 5.58 10.05 -12.03
C ALA A 141 5.59 9.32 -13.38
N ASP A 142 4.43 8.89 -13.85
CA ASP A 142 4.26 8.15 -15.12
C ASP A 142 4.61 8.96 -16.37
N THR A 143 4.40 10.28 -16.33
CA THR A 143 4.57 11.15 -17.51
C THR A 143 5.90 11.90 -17.55
N THR A 144 6.61 12.01 -16.42
CA THR A 144 7.81 12.87 -16.31
C THR A 144 9.06 12.16 -15.79
N VAL A 145 8.95 10.95 -15.24
CA VAL A 145 10.10 10.15 -14.82
C VAL A 145 10.45 9.18 -15.94
N SER A 146 11.75 9.05 -16.25
CA SER A 146 12.23 8.05 -17.20
C SER A 146 11.88 6.64 -16.73
N HIS A 147 11.33 5.81 -17.62
CA HIS A 147 10.96 4.42 -17.33
C HIS A 147 12.17 3.47 -17.33
N ASP A 148 13.23 3.86 -16.62
CA ASP A 148 14.43 3.08 -16.36
C ASP A 148 14.36 2.36 -14.98
N GLU A 149 15.50 1.93 -14.44
CA GLU A 149 15.56 1.27 -13.12
C GLU A 149 14.91 2.10 -12.01
N SER A 150 15.01 3.43 -12.08
CA SER A 150 14.43 4.36 -11.11
C SER A 150 12.91 4.21 -11.04
N TRP A 151 12.28 4.15 -12.22
CA TRP A 151 10.85 3.88 -12.34
C TRP A 151 10.50 2.49 -11.82
N LEU A 152 11.30 1.47 -12.16
CA LEU A 152 11.06 0.09 -11.71
C LEU A 152 11.04 -0.02 -10.18
N PHE A 153 11.95 0.67 -9.46
CA PHE A 153 11.92 0.68 -7.99
C PHE A 153 10.66 1.36 -7.43
N LEU A 154 10.25 2.49 -8.02
CA LEU A 154 9.02 3.18 -7.63
C LEU A 154 7.79 2.29 -7.82
N VAL A 155 7.67 1.65 -8.99
CA VAL A 155 6.56 0.73 -9.28
C VAL A 155 6.60 -0.49 -8.38
N LEU A 156 7.78 -1.07 -8.15
CA LEU A 156 7.96 -2.23 -7.27
C LEU A 156 7.48 -1.95 -5.84
N GLY A 157 7.90 -0.82 -5.26
CA GLY A 157 7.43 -0.41 -3.93
C GLY A 157 5.92 -0.22 -3.89
N ARG A 158 5.38 0.53 -4.85
CA ARG A 158 3.93 0.76 -4.99
C ARG A 158 3.14 -0.54 -5.09
N SER A 159 3.61 -1.50 -5.89
CA SER A 159 2.93 -2.77 -6.12
C SER A 159 2.95 -3.66 -4.87
N LEU A 160 4.08 -3.73 -4.16
CA LEU A 160 4.16 -4.47 -2.90
C LEU A 160 3.29 -3.85 -1.80
N GLU A 161 3.27 -2.52 -1.67
CA GLU A 161 2.40 -1.85 -0.70
C GLU A 161 0.92 -2.10 -1.02
N ARG A 162 0.55 -2.07 -2.29
CA ARG A 162 -0.83 -2.33 -2.72
C ARG A 162 -1.29 -3.75 -2.38
N ALA A 163 -0.43 -4.74 -2.62
CA ALA A 163 -0.71 -6.13 -2.26
C ALA A 163 -0.88 -6.28 -0.74
N ASP A 164 0.01 -5.68 0.06
CA ASP A 164 -0.05 -5.71 1.52
C ASP A 164 -1.32 -5.04 2.07
N MET A 165 -1.64 -3.82 1.62
CA MET A 165 -2.83 -3.08 2.05
C MET A 165 -4.12 -3.83 1.69
N THR A 166 -4.19 -4.42 0.50
CA THR A 166 -5.36 -5.22 0.08
C THR A 166 -5.47 -6.49 0.92
N ALA A 167 -4.35 -7.15 1.21
CA ALA A 167 -4.33 -8.33 2.06
C ALA A 167 -4.77 -8.04 3.49
N ARG A 168 -4.31 -6.93 4.08
CA ARG A 168 -4.73 -6.46 5.40
C ARG A 168 -6.24 -6.24 5.47
N MET A 169 -6.81 -5.52 4.49
CA MET A 169 -8.25 -5.28 4.42
C MET A 169 -9.05 -6.59 4.32
N LEU A 170 -8.58 -7.57 3.54
CA LEU A 170 -9.23 -8.88 3.38
C LEU A 170 -9.05 -9.81 4.60
N SER A 171 -7.97 -9.64 5.37
CA SER A 171 -7.65 -10.51 6.52
C SER A 171 -8.57 -10.30 7.72
N THR A 172 -9.23 -9.14 7.80
CA THR A 172 -10.17 -8.78 8.87
C THR A 172 -11.54 -9.45 8.68
N ARG A 173 -11.58 -10.77 8.81
CA ARG A 173 -12.78 -11.60 8.70
C ARG A 173 -13.84 -11.25 9.77
N ASP A 174 -13.41 -11.01 11.01
CA ASP A 174 -14.32 -10.69 12.12
C ASP A 174 -14.96 -9.29 11.98
N VAL A 175 -14.38 -8.39 11.19
CA VAL A 175 -14.91 -7.03 10.98
C VAL A 175 -16.09 -7.01 9.98
N LEU A 176 -16.22 -8.05 9.15
CA LEU A 176 -17.43 -8.25 8.35
C LEU A 176 -18.64 -8.57 9.26
N SER A 177 -18.40 -9.24 10.40
CA SER A 177 -19.42 -9.50 11.42
C SER A 177 -19.77 -8.25 12.25
N ALA A 178 -18.82 -7.32 12.40
CA ALA A 178 -19.00 -5.98 12.97
C ALA A 178 -19.52 -4.93 11.95
N GLY A 179 -20.00 -5.39 10.78
CA GLY A 179 -20.79 -4.59 9.85
C GLY A 179 -20.05 -4.04 8.63
N MET A 180 -18.76 -4.30 8.42
CA MET A 180 -18.12 -3.92 7.15
C MET A 180 -18.71 -4.77 6.02
N SER A 181 -19.39 -4.15 5.04
CA SER A 181 -19.91 -4.92 3.91
C SER A 181 -18.84 -5.07 2.83
N TRP A 182 -18.96 -6.11 1.99
CA TRP A 182 -18.13 -6.28 0.80
C TRP A 182 -18.21 -5.09 -0.17
N VAL A 183 -19.34 -4.35 -0.18
CA VAL A 183 -19.45 -3.08 -0.92
C VAL A 183 -18.44 -2.06 -0.39
N ASN A 184 -18.33 -1.90 0.92
CA ASN A 184 -17.38 -0.98 1.53
C ASN A 184 -15.94 -1.41 1.25
N MET A 185 -15.65 -2.71 1.32
CA MET A 185 -14.31 -3.22 0.99
C MET A 185 -13.95 -2.94 -0.48
N LEU A 186 -14.88 -3.15 -1.41
CA LEU A 186 -14.70 -2.77 -2.80
C LEU A 186 -14.52 -1.25 -2.97
N ARG A 187 -15.21 -0.41 -2.19
CA ARG A 187 -15.02 1.06 -2.22
C ARG A 187 -13.65 1.46 -1.68
N CYS A 188 -13.20 0.88 -0.57
CA CYS A 188 -11.86 1.10 -0.02
C CYS A 188 -10.78 0.72 -1.04
N ALA A 189 -10.98 -0.36 -1.79
CA ALA A 189 -10.10 -0.77 -2.86
C ALA A 189 -10.27 0.04 -4.17
N GLY A 190 -11.22 0.97 -4.28
CA GLY A 190 -11.54 1.65 -5.54
C GLY A 190 -12.07 0.72 -6.64
N ALA A 191 -12.56 -0.45 -6.25
CA ALA A 191 -12.93 -1.59 -7.08
C ALA A 191 -14.41 -1.63 -7.47
N TYR A 192 -15.26 -0.90 -6.75
CA TYR A 192 -16.72 -1.06 -6.83
C TYR A 192 -17.28 -0.99 -8.27
N GLU A 193 -16.94 0.07 -9.02
CA GLU A 193 -17.42 0.23 -10.40
C GLU A 193 -16.83 -0.82 -11.35
N SER A 194 -15.55 -1.15 -11.20
CA SER A 194 -14.90 -2.19 -12.00
C SER A 194 -15.51 -3.57 -11.76
N PHE A 195 -15.83 -3.88 -10.50
CA PHE A 195 -16.49 -5.12 -10.11
C PHE A 195 -17.89 -5.23 -10.74
N LEU A 196 -18.71 -4.17 -10.64
CA LEU A 196 -20.05 -4.16 -11.22
C LEU A 196 -20.04 -4.34 -12.74
N ARG A 197 -19.09 -3.70 -13.43
CA ARG A 197 -18.95 -3.82 -14.90
C ARG A 197 -18.65 -5.26 -15.33
N THR A 198 -17.84 -5.98 -14.55
CA THR A 198 -17.42 -7.35 -14.88
C THR A 198 -18.48 -8.39 -14.51
N ARG A 199 -19.20 -8.21 -13.39
CA ARG A 199 -20.10 -9.23 -12.84
C ARG A 199 -21.60 -9.02 -13.09
N ARG A 200 -22.01 -7.91 -13.74
CA ARG A 200 -23.32 -7.59 -14.40
C ARG A 200 -24.66 -7.92 -13.70
N ALA A 201 -24.72 -8.65 -12.59
CA ALA A 201 -25.93 -8.94 -11.79
C ALA A 201 -25.68 -9.82 -10.55
N ALA A 202 -24.57 -10.57 -10.48
CA ALA A 202 -24.31 -11.51 -9.37
C ALA A 202 -23.46 -10.85 -8.28
N PHE A 203 -24.08 -10.04 -7.42
CA PHE A 203 -23.43 -9.59 -6.20
C PHE A 203 -23.37 -10.75 -5.20
N GLY A 204 -22.16 -11.12 -4.78
CA GLY A 204 -21.94 -12.09 -3.71
C GLY A 204 -20.57 -11.89 -3.08
N ASP A 205 -20.50 -12.07 -1.78
CA ASP A 205 -19.31 -11.90 -0.94
C ASP A 205 -18.09 -12.63 -1.51
N GLN A 206 -18.28 -13.89 -1.89
CA GLN A 206 -17.25 -14.69 -2.54
C GLN A 206 -16.75 -14.07 -3.85
N HIS A 207 -17.64 -13.53 -4.69
CA HIS A 207 -17.24 -12.90 -5.95
C HIS A 207 -16.44 -11.62 -5.72
N ALA A 208 -16.77 -10.83 -4.69
CA ALA A 208 -16.01 -9.65 -4.32
C ALA A 208 -14.62 -10.02 -3.80
N ALA A 209 -14.53 -11.07 -2.98
CA ALA A 209 -13.25 -11.64 -2.53
C ALA A 209 -12.41 -12.10 -3.73
N GLU A 210 -12.98 -12.92 -4.62
CA GLU A 210 -12.31 -13.39 -5.84
C GLU A 210 -11.81 -12.22 -6.70
N PHE A 211 -12.59 -11.15 -6.83
CA PHE A 211 -12.19 -9.98 -7.61
C PHE A 211 -10.98 -9.27 -7.00
N LEU A 212 -10.98 -9.02 -5.69
CA LEU A 212 -9.87 -8.37 -5.00
C LEU A 212 -8.63 -9.27 -4.86
N LEU A 213 -8.79 -10.59 -4.96
CA LEU A 213 -7.68 -11.53 -4.91
C LEU A 213 -7.07 -11.79 -6.29
N LEU A 214 -7.90 -12.17 -7.26
CA LEU A 214 -7.50 -12.92 -8.44
C LEU A 214 -7.62 -12.15 -9.76
N ASP A 215 -8.34 -11.01 -9.79
CA ASP A 215 -8.60 -10.32 -11.05
C ASP A 215 -7.29 -9.83 -11.70
N ARG A 216 -6.98 -10.30 -12.90
CA ARG A 216 -5.70 -10.02 -13.57
C ARG A 216 -5.63 -8.65 -14.26
N LEU A 217 -6.71 -7.89 -14.25
CA LEU A 217 -6.85 -6.61 -14.94
C LEU A 217 -7.03 -5.45 -13.96
N PHE A 218 -7.54 -5.71 -12.77
CA PHE A 218 -7.78 -4.70 -11.76
C PHE A 218 -6.49 -4.38 -10.98
N PRO A 219 -5.98 -3.13 -11.01
CA PRO A 219 -4.66 -2.82 -10.46
C PRO A 219 -4.46 -3.13 -8.98
N ARG A 220 -5.56 -3.14 -8.21
CA ARG A 220 -5.59 -3.39 -6.76
C ARG A 220 -5.99 -4.81 -6.39
N SER A 221 -6.17 -5.69 -7.36
CA SER A 221 -6.16 -7.10 -7.00
C SER A 221 -4.77 -7.51 -6.52
N ILE A 222 -4.70 -8.47 -5.62
CA ILE A 222 -3.41 -8.96 -5.11
C ILE A 222 -2.60 -9.63 -6.23
N VAL A 223 -3.24 -10.46 -7.06
CA VAL A 223 -2.56 -11.11 -8.20
C VAL A 223 -1.99 -10.10 -9.18
N TYR A 224 -2.74 -9.04 -9.52
CA TYR A 224 -2.22 -7.98 -10.40
C TYR A 224 -1.01 -7.29 -9.77
N ALA A 225 -1.12 -6.87 -8.51
CA ALA A 225 -0.05 -6.17 -7.82
C ALA A 225 1.22 -7.03 -7.69
N LEU A 226 1.09 -8.31 -7.37
CA LEU A 226 2.23 -9.24 -7.34
C LEU A 226 2.80 -9.52 -8.72
N ARG A 227 1.98 -9.52 -9.79
CA ARG A 227 2.48 -9.63 -11.17
C ARG A 227 3.34 -8.42 -11.54
N ASP A 228 2.86 -7.20 -11.29
CA ASP A 228 3.63 -5.98 -11.54
C ASP A 228 4.96 -5.98 -10.77
N ALA A 229 4.96 -6.47 -9.53
CA ALA A 229 6.18 -6.60 -8.73
C ALA A 229 7.16 -7.63 -9.33
N ASP A 230 6.69 -8.81 -9.75
CA ASP A 230 7.51 -9.83 -10.43
C ASP A 230 8.10 -9.30 -11.75
N GLU A 231 7.31 -8.57 -12.55
CA GLU A 231 7.78 -7.95 -13.79
C GLU A 231 8.87 -6.89 -13.55
N CYS A 232 8.72 -6.06 -12.51
CA CYS A 232 9.76 -5.10 -12.13
C CYS A 232 11.04 -5.81 -11.71
N LEU A 233 10.94 -6.84 -10.87
CA LEU A 233 12.10 -7.62 -10.41
C LEU A 233 12.79 -8.38 -11.55
N ALA A 234 12.03 -8.85 -12.54
CA ALA A 234 12.58 -9.48 -13.73
C ALA A 234 13.37 -8.50 -14.62
N LYS A 235 12.92 -7.25 -14.70
CA LYS A 235 13.61 -6.19 -15.47
C LYS A 235 14.84 -5.63 -14.74
N LEU A 236 14.78 -5.52 -13.41
CA LEU A 236 15.89 -5.10 -12.55
C LEU A 236 17.02 -6.14 -12.48
N ASP A 237 16.73 -7.40 -12.79
CA ASP A 237 17.73 -8.47 -12.87
C ASP A 237 17.45 -9.35 -14.09
N PRO A 238 17.82 -8.90 -15.30
CA PRO A 238 17.55 -9.61 -16.54
C PRO A 238 18.45 -10.84 -16.73
N SER A 239 19.28 -11.21 -15.75
CA SER A 239 20.25 -12.30 -15.89
C SER A 239 19.55 -13.65 -16.09
N ALA A 240 19.61 -14.14 -17.33
CA ALA A 240 19.15 -15.47 -17.72
C ALA A 240 20.20 -16.51 -17.29
N GLN A 241 20.22 -16.87 -16.01
CA GLN A 241 21.04 -18.00 -15.57
C GLN A 241 20.38 -19.32 -15.99
N ARG A 242 21.22 -20.26 -16.46
CA ARG A 242 20.78 -21.57 -16.97
C ARG A 242 20.28 -22.52 -15.88
N VAL A 243 20.63 -22.28 -14.61
CA VAL A 243 20.26 -23.14 -13.46
C VAL A 243 20.11 -22.28 -12.19
N GLY A 244 19.06 -22.53 -11.42
CA GLY A 244 18.84 -21.93 -10.09
C GLY A 244 18.14 -20.56 -10.10
N PHE A 245 17.80 -20.07 -8.90
CA PHE A 245 17.14 -18.78 -8.70
C PHE A 245 17.92 -17.99 -7.64
N ILE A 246 18.64 -16.93 -8.04
CA ILE A 246 19.42 -16.07 -7.12
C ILE A 246 18.60 -14.89 -6.62
N ASN A 247 17.54 -14.49 -7.34
CA ASN A 247 16.69 -13.37 -6.94
C ASN A 247 15.64 -13.82 -5.91
N ASP A 248 16.01 -13.87 -4.63
CA ASP A 248 15.11 -14.28 -3.55
C ASP A 248 13.79 -13.50 -3.54
N ALA A 249 13.83 -12.18 -3.76
CA ALA A 249 12.63 -11.36 -3.80
C ALA A 249 11.65 -11.82 -4.89
N ARG A 250 12.15 -12.08 -6.10
CA ARG A 250 11.33 -12.53 -7.22
C ARG A 250 10.79 -13.94 -6.99
N ARG A 251 11.57 -14.83 -6.36
CA ARG A 251 11.11 -16.17 -5.97
C ARG A 251 9.94 -16.08 -5.00
N ILE A 252 10.06 -15.26 -3.96
CA ILE A 252 9.03 -15.06 -2.92
C ILE A 252 7.74 -14.50 -3.54
N VAL A 253 7.85 -13.42 -4.33
CA VAL A 253 6.69 -12.80 -5.01
C VAL A 253 6.05 -13.78 -5.98
N GLY A 254 6.84 -14.48 -6.79
CA GLY A 254 6.35 -15.49 -7.74
C GLY A 254 5.65 -16.66 -7.06
N GLN A 255 6.15 -17.14 -5.92
CA GLN A 255 5.52 -18.19 -5.11
C GLN A 255 4.17 -17.73 -4.54
N ALA A 256 4.11 -16.51 -3.99
CA ALA A 256 2.86 -15.96 -3.46
C ALA A 256 1.81 -15.75 -4.57
N ARG A 257 2.22 -15.22 -5.74
CA ARG A 257 1.34 -15.06 -6.90
C ARG A 257 0.82 -16.40 -7.40
N THR A 258 1.72 -17.36 -7.66
CA THR A 258 1.38 -18.68 -8.20
C THR A 258 0.50 -19.45 -7.23
N PHE A 259 0.74 -19.33 -5.92
CA PHE A 259 -0.14 -19.88 -4.91
C PHE A 259 -1.56 -19.37 -5.11
N LEU A 260 -1.79 -18.06 -5.14
CA LEU A 260 -3.14 -17.51 -5.33
C LEU A 260 -3.76 -17.86 -6.68
N GLU A 261 -2.98 -17.82 -7.77
CA GLU A 261 -3.49 -18.04 -9.13
C GLU A 261 -3.95 -19.48 -9.41
N PHE A 262 -3.33 -20.46 -8.77
CA PHE A 262 -3.56 -21.89 -9.04
C PHE A 262 -4.09 -22.67 -7.84
N HIS A 263 -4.31 -22.02 -6.70
CA HIS A 263 -4.94 -22.66 -5.56
C HIS A 263 -6.38 -23.05 -5.91
N ARG A 264 -6.74 -24.31 -5.59
CA ARG A 264 -8.10 -24.80 -5.77
C ARG A 264 -8.92 -24.37 -4.58
N THR A 265 -9.98 -23.64 -4.87
CA THR A 265 -10.78 -22.99 -3.85
C THR A 265 -12.02 -23.80 -3.54
N ASP A 266 -11.92 -24.73 -2.58
CA ASP A 266 -13.08 -25.49 -2.12
C ASP A 266 -13.95 -24.63 -1.16
N ASP A 267 -13.33 -23.76 -0.35
CA ASP A 267 -13.99 -22.70 0.42
C ASP A 267 -13.09 -21.45 0.56
N LEU A 268 -13.19 -20.51 -0.40
CA LEU A 268 -12.35 -19.29 -0.43
C LEU A 268 -12.47 -18.48 0.85
N MET A 269 -13.69 -18.41 1.35
CA MET A 269 -14.03 -17.52 2.43
C MET A 269 -13.37 -18.05 3.69
N ALA A 270 -13.44 -19.38 3.93
CA ALA A 270 -12.74 -20.07 5.03
C ALA A 270 -11.24 -19.80 5.06
N GLU A 271 -10.61 -19.87 3.91
CA GLU A 271 -9.15 -19.84 3.77
C GLU A 271 -8.59 -18.41 3.68
N LEU A 272 -9.45 -17.41 3.51
CA LEU A 272 -9.04 -16.02 3.28
C LEU A 272 -8.04 -15.48 4.31
N PRO A 273 -8.23 -15.64 5.64
CA PRO A 273 -7.26 -15.12 6.61
C PRO A 273 -5.87 -15.73 6.46
N GLU A 274 -5.81 -17.04 6.24
CA GLU A 274 -4.54 -17.75 6.05
C GLU A 274 -3.85 -17.30 4.76
N HIS A 275 -4.61 -17.16 3.68
CA HIS A 275 -4.09 -16.65 2.41
C HIS A 275 -3.54 -15.23 2.58
N MET A 276 -4.23 -14.36 3.31
CA MET A 276 -3.81 -12.97 3.50
C MET A 276 -2.62 -12.84 4.44
N ASP A 277 -2.51 -13.67 5.47
CA ASP A 277 -1.30 -13.76 6.30
C ASP A 277 -0.09 -14.20 5.46
N ARG A 278 -0.28 -15.18 4.58
CA ARG A 278 0.77 -15.64 3.65
C ARG A 278 1.22 -14.53 2.70
N VAL A 279 0.28 -13.75 2.14
CA VAL A 279 0.61 -12.60 1.28
C VAL A 279 1.39 -11.54 2.04
N GLN A 280 0.94 -11.16 3.23
CA GLN A 280 1.63 -10.16 4.06
C GLN A 280 3.06 -10.61 4.38
N LYS A 281 3.24 -11.86 4.83
CA LYS A 281 4.57 -12.44 5.08
C LYS A 281 5.45 -12.43 3.84
N ALA A 282 4.90 -12.79 2.67
CA ALA A 282 5.64 -12.76 1.42
C ALA A 282 6.07 -11.34 1.02
N VAL A 283 5.19 -10.33 1.20
CA VAL A 283 5.54 -8.93 0.92
C VAL A 283 6.65 -8.44 1.86
N THR A 284 6.59 -8.75 3.16
CA THR A 284 7.65 -8.41 4.12
C THR A 284 8.97 -9.06 3.72
N GLN A 285 8.98 -10.37 3.50
CA GLN A 285 10.19 -11.11 3.12
C GLN A 285 10.77 -10.64 1.78
N ALA A 286 9.92 -10.32 0.80
CA ALA A 286 10.35 -9.76 -0.47
C ALA A 286 11.00 -8.38 -0.28
N SER A 287 10.42 -7.53 0.59
CA SER A 287 10.98 -6.21 0.90
C SER A 287 12.35 -6.34 1.57
N ASP A 288 12.53 -7.28 2.50
CA ASP A 288 13.83 -7.55 3.14
C ASP A 288 14.87 -8.07 2.13
N ALA A 289 14.46 -8.96 1.22
CA ALA A 289 15.31 -9.46 0.15
C ALA A 289 15.72 -8.35 -0.83
N ILE A 290 14.81 -7.45 -1.17
CA ILE A 290 15.10 -6.26 -1.99
C ILE A 290 16.11 -5.37 -1.28
N SER A 291 15.89 -5.07 0.01
CA SER A 291 16.78 -4.20 0.78
C SER A 291 18.20 -4.76 0.87
N ARG A 292 18.34 -6.05 1.19
CA ARG A 292 19.66 -6.71 1.25
C ARG A 292 20.39 -6.68 -0.10
N LYS A 293 19.67 -6.91 -1.20
CA LYS A 293 20.28 -6.99 -2.52
C LYS A 293 20.60 -5.61 -3.11
N TYR A 294 19.68 -4.67 -3.01
CA TYR A 294 19.73 -3.42 -3.77
C TYR A 294 20.05 -2.18 -2.93
N PHE A 295 19.86 -2.21 -1.60
CA PHE A 295 20.02 -1.02 -0.74
C PHE A 295 21.27 -1.11 0.17
N ASN A 296 21.60 -2.30 0.67
CA ASN A 296 22.70 -2.49 1.64
C ASN A 296 24.10 -2.65 1.00
N GLN A 297 24.21 -2.97 -0.29
CA GLN A 297 25.52 -3.20 -0.94
C GLN A 297 26.41 -1.95 -1.03
N ALA A 298 25.87 -0.76 -0.75
CA ALA A 298 26.65 0.48 -0.74
C ALA A 298 27.49 0.69 0.53
N ASP A 299 27.09 0.13 1.68
CA ASP A 299 27.82 0.31 2.94
C ASP A 299 29.09 -0.57 2.99
N GLU A 300 29.05 -1.77 2.40
CA GLU A 300 30.22 -2.66 2.33
C GLU A 300 31.32 -2.13 1.39
N LEU A 301 30.96 -1.50 0.27
CA LEU A 301 31.94 -0.93 -0.67
C LEU A 301 32.57 0.37 -0.17
N ALA A 302 31.88 1.12 0.70
CA ALA A 302 32.45 2.32 1.34
C ALA A 302 33.51 1.96 2.39
N TRP A 303 33.36 0.84 3.11
CA TRP A 303 34.29 0.40 4.15
C TRP A 303 35.62 -0.14 3.59
N VAL A 304 35.62 -0.71 2.39
CA VAL A 304 36.84 -1.22 1.73
C VAL A 304 37.71 -0.09 1.15
N GLY A 305 37.14 1.12 0.97
CA GLY A 305 37.85 2.28 0.40
C GLY A 305 38.68 3.12 1.38
N GLU A 306 38.61 2.86 2.69
CA GLU A 306 39.34 3.63 3.73
C GLU A 306 40.61 2.92 4.24
N VAL A 307 41.02 1.81 3.62
CA VAL A 307 42.29 1.14 3.94
C VAL A 307 43.16 1.04 2.67
N SER A 308 43.78 2.16 2.29
CA SER A 308 45.00 2.21 1.46
C SER A 308 45.72 3.54 1.67
#